data_AF-M2R753-F1
#
_entry.id   AF-M2R753-F1
#
_cell.length_a   1.000
_cell.length_b   1.000
_cell.length_c   1.000
_cell.angle_alpha   90.00
_cell.angle_beta   90.00
_cell.angle_gamma   90.00
#
_symmetry.space_group_name_H-M   'P 1'
#
loop_
_entity.id
_entity.type
_entity.pdbx_description
1 polymer ?
#
loop_
_entity_poly.entity_id
_entity_poly.type
_entity_poly.pdbx_seq_one_letter_code
_entity_poly.pdbx_strand_id
1 'polypeptide(L)'
;MSDEDTQDIVAGLVGYLQPAWVGSCCNVAVASLVIYDYATTLEREVELMWRRKLTSVTMLFYLNRWVTVIWVAHKLLISNLLSPPADIRSHIFHSCVALSELGNALNIMLLLLWAGSLMIPPAPTTVFSGIRIYAVSSGTWILSAIVAFLSLVPVATNSYYYFATQSYAIDEYFVIGTWCDYFTVLDEATTLK
;
A
#
# COMPACT_ATOMS: atom_id res chain seq x y z
N MET A 1 -11.16 -39.04 6.22
CA MET A 1 -10.05 -38.09 6.29
C MET A 1 -9.00 -38.74 7.16
N SER A 2 -7.79 -38.95 6.67
CA SER A 2 -6.72 -39.45 7.53
C SER A 2 -6.25 -38.32 8.46
N ASP A 3 -5.69 -38.67 9.62
CA ASP A 3 -5.14 -37.67 10.55
C ASP A 3 -4.00 -36.86 9.90
N GLU A 4 -3.30 -37.46 8.93
CA GLU A 4 -2.23 -36.85 8.13
C GLU A 4 -2.76 -35.76 7.20
N ASP A 5 -3.84 -36.02 6.45
CA ASP A 5 -4.52 -35.01 5.61
C ASP A 5 -4.97 -33.79 6.44
N THR A 6 -5.36 -34.03 7.69
CA THR A 6 -5.85 -32.97 8.58
C THR A 6 -4.70 -32.07 9.05
N GLN A 7 -3.51 -32.61 9.29
CA GLN A 7 -2.35 -31.83 9.69
C GLN A 7 -1.84 -30.92 8.57
N ASP A 8 -1.81 -31.42 7.33
CA ASP A 8 -1.38 -30.63 6.17
C ASP A 8 -2.32 -29.45 5.90
N ILE A 9 -3.63 -29.66 6.02
CA ILE A 9 -4.63 -28.60 5.90
C ILE A 9 -4.42 -27.52 6.99
N VAL A 10 -4.20 -27.94 8.24
CA VAL A 10 -3.98 -27.01 9.36
C VAL A 10 -2.69 -26.22 9.18
N ALA A 11 -1.61 -26.86 8.74
CA ALA A 11 -0.33 -26.21 8.50
C ALA A 11 -0.43 -25.13 7.41
N GLY A 12 -1.11 -25.43 6.29
CA GLY A 12 -1.38 -24.47 5.23
C GLY A 12 -2.23 -23.29 5.72
N LEU A 13 -3.27 -23.58 6.51
CA LEU A 13 -4.15 -22.56 7.08
C LEU A 13 -3.42 -21.58 8.00
N VAL A 14 -2.54 -22.10 8.87
CA VAL A 14 -1.73 -21.28 9.79
C VAL A 14 -0.73 -20.43 9.01
N GLY A 15 -0.10 -21.00 7.98
CA GLY A 15 0.82 -20.28 7.09
C GLY A 15 0.18 -19.07 6.42
N TYR A 16 -1.12 -19.12 6.14
CA TYR A 16 -1.89 -18.03 5.55
C TYR A 16 -2.44 -17.04 6.59
N LEU A 17 -3.07 -17.54 7.66
CA LEU A 17 -3.75 -16.69 8.65
C LEU A 17 -2.78 -15.79 9.42
N GLN A 18 -1.58 -16.30 9.73
CA GLN A 18 -0.60 -15.55 10.51
C GLN A 18 -0.13 -14.25 9.82
N PRO A 19 0.38 -14.28 8.56
CA PRO A 19 0.77 -13.04 7.87
C PRO A 19 -0.43 -12.11 7.60
N ALA A 20 -1.61 -12.66 7.28
CA ALA A 20 -2.80 -11.87 7.05
C ALA A 20 -3.25 -11.09 8.30
N TRP A 21 -3.21 -11.74 9.47
CA TRP A 21 -3.55 -11.11 10.74
C TRP A 21 -2.56 -10.01 11.14
N VAL A 22 -1.26 -10.29 11.00
CA VAL A 22 -0.19 -9.31 11.24
C VAL A 22 -0.36 -8.10 10.30
N GLY A 23 -0.59 -8.34 9.01
CA GLY A 23 -0.84 -7.29 8.03
C GLY A 23 -2.04 -6.42 8.38
N SER A 24 -3.14 -7.03 8.84
CA SER A 24 -4.34 -6.30 9.27
C SER A 24 -4.08 -5.43 10.50
N CYS A 25 -3.35 -5.94 11.50
CA CYS A 25 -2.94 -5.16 12.67
C CYS A 25 -2.08 -3.96 12.27
N CYS A 26 -1.11 -4.16 11.37
CA CYS A 26 -0.26 -3.10 10.84
C CYS A 26 -1.08 -2.04 10.09
N ASN A 27 -2.05 -2.45 9.26
CA ASN A 27 -2.91 -1.53 8.52
C ASN A 27 -3.74 -0.64 9.46
N VAL A 28 -4.30 -1.20 10.54
CA VAL A 28 -5.06 -0.44 11.54
C VAL A 28 -4.15 0.52 12.30
N ALA A 29 -2.95 0.09 12.69
CA ALA A 29 -1.97 0.95 13.34
C ALA A 29 -1.58 2.14 12.45
N VAL A 30 -1.25 1.89 11.18
CA VAL A 30 -0.93 2.94 10.20
C VAL A 30 -2.12 3.88 10.01
N ALA A 31 -3.34 3.35 9.89
CA ALA A 31 -4.53 4.17 9.76
C ALA A 31 -4.72 5.11 10.96
N SER A 32 -4.55 4.60 12.18
CA SER A 32 -4.66 5.41 13.40
C SER A 32 -3.65 6.55 13.42
N LEU A 33 -2.41 6.29 12.97
CA LEU A 33 -1.34 7.28 12.92
C LEU A 33 -1.63 8.38 11.88
N VAL A 34 -2.12 7.99 10.69
CA VAL A 34 -2.51 8.96 9.65
C VAL A 34 -3.67 9.84 10.13
N ILE A 35 -4.68 9.23 10.77
CA ILE A 35 -5.83 9.99 11.30
C ILE A 35 -5.36 10.97 12.38
N TYR A 36 -4.48 10.53 13.28
CA TYR A 36 -3.91 11.38 14.33
C TYR A 36 -3.10 12.55 13.75
N ASP A 37 -2.20 12.27 12.81
CA ASP A 37 -1.40 13.30 12.13
C ASP A 37 -2.32 14.33 11.45
N TYR A 38 -3.39 13.88 10.80
CA TYR A 38 -4.33 14.76 10.12
C TYR A 38 -5.18 15.58 11.09
N ALA A 39 -5.59 15.00 12.21
CA ALA A 39 -6.32 15.73 13.24
C ALA A 39 -5.46 16.87 13.83
N THR A 40 -4.17 16.62 14.08
CA THR A 40 -3.26 17.62 14.67
C THR A 40 -2.83 18.72 13.70
N THR A 41 -2.83 18.45 12.39
CA THR A 41 -2.38 19.40 11.36
C THR A 41 -3.53 20.20 10.74
N LEU A 42 -4.78 19.71 10.83
CA LEU A 42 -5.95 20.30 10.19
C LEU A 42 -6.20 21.77 10.57
N GLU A 43 -5.99 22.14 11.85
CA GLU A 43 -6.17 23.53 12.30
C GLU A 43 -5.30 24.51 11.50
N ARG A 44 -4.00 24.19 11.38
CA ARG A 44 -3.04 25.02 10.65
C ARG A 44 -3.30 25.01 9.14
N GLU A 45 -3.78 23.89 8.61
CA GLU A 45 -4.08 23.77 7.19
C GLU A 45 -5.29 24.60 6.76
N VAL A 46 -6.34 24.63 7.58
CA VAL A 46 -7.54 25.43 7.31
C VAL A 46 -7.20 26.92 7.33
N GLU A 47 -6.33 27.34 8.26
CA GLU A 47 -5.90 28.74 8.34
C GLU A 47 -4.98 29.14 7.17
N LEU A 48 -3.97 28.33 6.86
CA LEU A 48 -2.89 28.70 5.94
C LEU A 48 -3.15 28.33 4.47
N MET A 49 -3.83 27.21 4.22
CA MET A 49 -3.97 26.63 2.88
C MET A 49 -5.37 26.82 2.30
N TRP A 50 -6.43 26.65 3.10
CA TRP A 50 -7.81 26.67 2.58
C TRP A 50 -8.28 28.08 2.21
N ARG A 51 -7.68 29.12 2.80
CA ARG A 51 -7.99 30.53 2.50
C ARG A 51 -7.17 31.12 1.34
N ARG A 52 -6.20 30.38 0.78
CA ARG A 52 -5.35 30.85 -0.31
C ARG A 52 -5.90 30.46 -1.68
N LYS A 53 -5.50 31.22 -2.71
CA LYS A 53 -5.78 30.90 -4.11
C LYS A 53 -5.13 29.57 -4.48
N LEU A 54 -5.80 28.76 -5.29
CA LEU A 54 -5.28 27.48 -5.78
C LEU A 54 -4.04 27.72 -6.65
N THR A 55 -2.87 27.50 -6.06
CA THR A 55 -1.59 27.44 -6.76
C THR A 55 -1.22 25.99 -7.03
N SER A 56 -0.28 25.74 -7.95
CA SER A 56 0.22 24.38 -8.26
C SER A 56 0.71 23.64 -6.99
N VAL A 57 1.34 24.36 -6.06
CA VAL A 57 1.79 23.82 -4.76
C VAL A 57 0.61 23.40 -3.88
N THR A 58 -0.46 24.20 -3.87
CA THR A 58 -1.67 23.90 -3.07
C THR A 58 -2.42 22.70 -3.66
N MET A 59 -2.47 22.58 -4.98
CA MET A 59 -3.07 21.43 -5.67
C MET A 59 -2.32 20.13 -5.36
N LEU A 60 -0.98 20.16 -5.43
CA LEU A 60 -0.14 19.02 -5.07
C LEU A 60 -0.32 18.57 -3.62
N PHE A 61 -0.47 19.54 -2.69
CA PHE A 61 -0.76 19.27 -1.29
C PHE A 61 -2.09 18.52 -1.12
N TYR A 62 -3.17 19.00 -1.75
CA TYR A 62 -4.46 18.32 -1.70
C TYR A 62 -4.39 16.92 -2.31
N LEU A 63 -3.73 16.76 -3.46
CA LEU A 63 -3.57 15.44 -4.10
C LEU A 63 -2.87 14.45 -3.17
N ASN A 64 -1.75 14.84 -2.55
CA ASN A 64 -1.07 13.97 -1.59
C ASN A 64 -1.98 13.58 -0.41
N ARG A 65 -2.68 14.56 0.19
CA ARG A 65 -3.58 14.31 1.31
C ARG A 65 -4.70 13.34 0.94
N TRP A 66 -5.41 13.60 -0.16
CA TRP A 66 -6.53 12.76 -0.59
C TRP A 66 -6.08 11.37 -1.01
N VAL A 67 -4.95 11.24 -1.72
CA VAL A 67 -4.39 9.93 -2.09
C VAL A 67 -4.05 9.11 -0.84
N THR A 68 -3.48 9.74 0.19
CA THR A 68 -3.17 9.07 1.47
C THR A 68 -4.44 8.63 2.20
N VAL A 69 -5.48 9.48 2.27
CA VAL A 69 -6.78 9.10 2.85
C VAL A 69 -7.39 7.92 2.10
N ILE A 70 -7.43 7.98 0.77
CA ILE A 70 -8.00 6.92 -0.08
C ILE A 70 -7.24 5.61 0.12
N TRP A 71 -5.91 5.67 0.19
CA TRP A 71 -5.09 4.49 0.43
C TRP A 71 -5.36 3.84 1.79
N VAL A 72 -5.41 4.64 2.87
CA VAL A 72 -5.73 4.12 4.21
C VAL A 72 -7.14 3.55 4.27
N ALA A 73 -8.12 4.26 3.70
CA ALA A 73 -9.51 3.79 3.64
C ALA A 73 -9.59 2.45 2.88
N HIS A 74 -8.92 2.35 1.74
CA HIS A 74 -8.85 1.12 0.96
C HIS A 74 -8.24 -0.04 1.75
N LYS A 75 -7.15 0.19 2.49
CA LYS A 75 -6.52 -0.85 3.34
C LYS A 75 -7.45 -1.30 4.47
N LEU A 76 -8.17 -0.38 5.11
CA LEU A 76 -9.15 -0.74 6.15
C LEU A 76 -10.36 -1.49 5.59
N LEU A 77 -10.87 -1.07 4.43
CA LEU A 77 -12.00 -1.71 3.75
C LEU A 77 -11.68 -3.17 3.38
N ILE A 78 -10.52 -3.42 2.78
CA ILE A 78 -10.12 -4.79 2.42
C ILE A 78 -9.86 -5.65 3.65
N SER A 79 -9.13 -5.14 4.64
CA SER A 79 -8.70 -5.95 5.80
C SER A 79 -9.81 -6.26 6.80
N ASN A 80 -10.87 -5.43 6.89
CA ASN A 80 -11.90 -5.58 7.94
C ASN A 80 -13.31 -5.86 7.41
N LEU A 81 -13.60 -5.56 6.13
CA LEU A 81 -14.99 -5.61 5.61
C LEU A 81 -15.20 -6.64 4.49
N LEU A 82 -14.15 -7.25 3.95
CA LEU A 82 -14.26 -8.30 2.92
C LEU A 82 -14.18 -9.71 3.52
N SER A 83 -15.11 -10.02 4.43
CA SER A 83 -15.61 -11.39 4.58
C SER A 83 -17.09 -11.37 4.16
N PRO A 84 -17.37 -11.46 2.85
CA PRO A 84 -18.74 -11.38 2.39
C PRO A 84 -19.50 -12.69 2.72
N PRO A 85 -20.77 -12.60 3.11
CA PRO A 85 -21.65 -13.78 3.15
C PRO A 85 -21.77 -14.40 1.75
N ALA A 86 -22.02 -15.71 1.70
CA ALA A 86 -21.81 -16.62 0.56
C ALA A 86 -22.51 -16.27 -0.77
N ASP A 87 -23.40 -15.28 -0.82
CA ASP A 87 -24.33 -15.01 -1.92
C ASP A 87 -23.78 -14.08 -3.03
N ILE A 88 -22.60 -13.46 -2.85
CA ILE A 88 -22.06 -12.42 -3.77
C ILE A 88 -20.87 -12.96 -4.63
N ARG A 89 -20.82 -14.28 -4.88
CA ARG A 89 -19.62 -15.00 -5.37
C ARG A 89 -19.10 -14.60 -6.77
N SER A 90 -19.96 -14.18 -7.70
CA SER A 90 -19.56 -13.92 -9.11
C SER A 90 -19.18 -12.47 -9.43
N HIS A 91 -19.75 -11.47 -8.73
CA HIS A 91 -19.34 -10.07 -8.85
C HIS A 91 -18.00 -9.77 -8.14
N ILE A 92 -17.56 -10.69 -7.29
CA ILE A 92 -16.28 -10.63 -6.57
C ILE A 92 -15.08 -10.82 -7.50
N PHE A 93 -15.19 -11.58 -8.61
CA PHE A 93 -14.05 -11.88 -9.50
C PHE A 93 -13.39 -10.62 -10.08
N HIS A 94 -14.17 -9.76 -10.74
CA HIS A 94 -13.65 -8.50 -11.28
C HIS A 94 -13.35 -7.47 -10.18
N SER A 95 -14.11 -7.52 -9.08
CA SER A 95 -13.96 -6.56 -8.00
C SER A 95 -12.68 -6.81 -7.20
N CYS A 96 -12.29 -8.06 -6.92
CA CYS A 96 -11.07 -8.33 -6.16
C CYS A 96 -9.82 -7.89 -6.93
N VAL A 97 -9.65 -8.36 -8.17
CA VAL A 97 -8.47 -8.02 -8.97
C VAL A 97 -8.38 -6.50 -9.15
N ALA A 98 -9.49 -5.85 -9.52
CA ALA A 98 -9.49 -4.39 -9.68
C ALA A 98 -9.19 -3.64 -8.38
N LEU A 99 -9.67 -4.12 -7.23
CA LEU A 99 -9.39 -3.52 -5.93
C LEU A 99 -7.92 -3.69 -5.54
N SER A 100 -7.35 -4.89 -5.69
CA SER A 100 -5.95 -5.17 -5.39
C SER A 100 -5.02 -4.33 -6.27
N GLU A 101 -5.30 -4.26 -7.57
CA GLU A 101 -4.55 -3.45 -8.54
C GLU A 101 -4.64 -1.95 -8.22
N LEU A 102 -5.83 -1.45 -7.85
CA LEU A 102 -6.01 -0.08 -7.40
C LEU A 102 -5.18 0.20 -6.13
N GLY A 103 -5.17 -0.73 -5.17
CA GLY A 103 -4.38 -0.62 -3.95
C GLY A 103 -2.87 -0.56 -4.21
N ASN A 104 -2.39 -1.38 -5.15
CA ASN A 104 -0.99 -1.41 -5.58
C ASN A 104 -0.61 -0.12 -6.31
N ALA A 105 -1.46 0.38 -7.21
CA ALA A 105 -1.26 1.64 -7.90
C ALA A 105 -1.19 2.83 -6.93
N LEU A 106 -2.09 2.89 -5.94
CA LEU A 106 -2.06 3.91 -4.89
C LEU A 106 -0.80 3.79 -4.02
N ASN A 107 -0.35 2.58 -3.70
CA ASN A 107 0.89 2.36 -2.95
C ASN A 107 2.12 2.85 -3.72
N ILE A 108 2.23 2.55 -5.02
CA ILE A 108 3.33 3.03 -5.88
C ILE A 108 3.28 4.56 -6.02
N MET A 109 2.09 5.14 -6.17
CA MET A 109 1.91 6.59 -6.22
C MET A 109 2.39 7.25 -4.92
N LEU A 110 2.09 6.65 -3.78
CA LEU A 110 2.61 7.11 -2.49
C LEU A 110 4.12 6.88 -2.37
N LEU A 111 4.66 5.74 -2.82
CA LEU A 111 6.11 5.52 -2.80
C LEU A 111 6.84 6.59 -3.60
N LEU A 112 6.35 6.98 -4.78
CA LEU A 112 6.91 8.11 -5.54
C LEU A 112 6.89 9.44 -4.77
N LEU A 113 5.86 9.64 -3.93
CA LEU A 113 5.73 10.82 -3.08
C LEU A 113 6.60 10.75 -1.80
N TRP A 114 6.96 9.54 -1.34
CA TRP A 114 7.60 9.28 -0.04
C TRP A 114 9.05 8.74 -0.14
N ALA A 115 9.54 8.31 -1.31
CA ALA A 115 10.84 7.63 -1.50
C ALA A 115 12.10 8.51 -1.26
N GLY A 116 11.94 9.70 -0.70
CA GLY A 116 13.05 10.61 -0.36
C GLY A 116 13.57 10.52 1.08
N SER A 117 13.06 9.64 1.93
CA SER A 117 13.34 9.65 3.37
C SER A 117 14.47 8.72 3.83
N LEU A 118 15.60 8.67 3.12
CA LEU A 118 16.83 8.14 3.72
C LEU A 118 17.66 9.32 4.23
N MET A 119 17.78 9.36 5.56
CA MET A 119 18.62 10.23 6.40
C MET A 119 17.90 11.43 7.07
N ILE A 120 17.60 11.22 8.38
CA ILE A 120 17.42 12.19 9.51
C ILE A 120 15.97 12.39 10.04
N PRO A 121 15.67 12.00 11.31
CA PRO A 121 14.50 12.49 12.08
C PRO A 121 14.83 13.83 12.81
N PRO A 122 13.86 14.71 13.20
CA PRO A 122 12.41 14.55 13.30
C PRO A 122 11.59 15.76 12.75
N ALA A 123 11.07 15.74 11.51
CA ALA A 123 10.05 16.73 11.06
C ALA A 123 9.36 16.28 9.75
N PRO A 124 8.13 16.76 9.45
CA PRO A 124 7.12 16.05 8.67
C PRO A 124 7.46 15.89 7.18
N THR A 125 7.23 14.68 6.71
CA THR A 125 7.44 14.19 5.35
C THR A 125 6.53 14.89 4.35
N THR A 126 7.15 15.55 3.38
CA THR A 126 6.46 16.11 2.21
C THR A 126 7.35 15.90 0.99
N VAL A 127 6.82 15.23 -0.05
CA VAL A 127 6.92 15.36 -1.54
C VAL A 127 8.09 16.15 -2.18
N PHE A 128 8.77 17.02 -1.46
CA PHE A 128 9.82 17.92 -1.91
C PHE A 128 11.25 17.34 -1.80
N SER A 129 11.53 16.06 -1.99
CA SER A 129 12.92 15.59 -1.76
C SER A 129 13.92 16.16 -2.78
N GLY A 130 13.63 16.06 -4.09
CA GLY A 130 14.50 16.62 -5.14
C GLY A 130 14.58 18.15 -5.11
N ILE A 131 13.43 18.83 -4.95
CA ILE A 131 13.38 20.30 -4.93
C ILE A 131 13.97 20.87 -3.63
N ARG A 132 13.74 20.24 -2.45
CA ARG A 132 14.39 20.69 -1.20
C ARG A 132 15.88 20.36 -1.17
N ILE A 133 16.32 19.23 -1.74
CA ILE A 133 17.76 18.95 -1.87
C ILE A 133 18.39 19.98 -2.79
N TYR A 134 17.77 20.32 -3.92
CA TYR A 134 18.28 21.40 -4.77
C TYR A 134 18.38 22.76 -4.04
N ALA A 135 17.40 23.07 -3.19
CA ALA A 135 17.40 24.28 -2.36
C ALA A 135 18.43 24.25 -1.21
N VAL A 136 18.68 23.09 -0.60
CA VAL A 136 19.66 22.90 0.51
C VAL A 136 21.09 22.74 -0.01
N SER A 137 21.25 22.17 -1.21
CA SER A 137 22.55 21.81 -1.81
C SER A 137 23.22 22.97 -2.57
N SER A 138 22.81 24.21 -2.28
CA SER A 138 23.35 25.45 -2.86
C SER A 138 23.54 25.37 -4.40
N GLY A 139 22.58 24.77 -5.12
CA GLY A 139 22.58 24.71 -6.59
C GLY A 139 23.28 23.50 -7.23
N THR A 140 23.78 22.51 -6.48
CA THR A 140 24.37 21.30 -7.08
C THR A 140 23.29 20.26 -7.43
N TRP A 141 22.86 20.28 -8.70
CA TRP A 141 21.85 19.38 -9.27
C TRP A 141 22.23 17.89 -9.22
N ILE A 142 23.52 17.57 -9.11
CA ILE A 142 24.04 16.19 -9.13
C ILE A 142 23.55 15.39 -7.92
N LEU A 143 23.57 15.96 -6.72
CA LEU A 143 23.09 15.26 -5.51
C LEU A 143 21.58 15.01 -5.57
N SER A 144 20.82 15.98 -6.09
CA SER A 144 19.39 15.80 -6.34
C SER A 144 19.13 14.70 -7.39
N ALA A 145 19.95 14.62 -8.44
CA ALA A 145 19.81 13.60 -9.46
C ALA A 145 20.12 12.20 -8.91
N ILE A 146 21.19 12.05 -8.12
CA ILE A 146 21.55 10.77 -7.48
C ILE A 146 20.40 10.30 -6.57
N VAL A 147 19.86 11.19 -5.73
CA VAL A 147 18.75 10.84 -4.82
C VAL A 147 17.49 10.48 -5.60
N ALA A 148 17.19 11.18 -6.70
CA ALA A 148 16.08 10.84 -7.57
C ALA A 148 16.26 9.45 -8.19
N PHE A 149 17.45 9.13 -8.72
CA PHE A 149 17.75 7.81 -9.27
C PHE A 149 17.66 6.70 -8.22
N LEU A 150 18.20 6.91 -7.01
CA LEU A 150 18.12 5.94 -5.93
C LEU A 150 16.67 5.68 -5.48
N SER A 151 15.85 6.73 -5.45
CA SER A 151 14.43 6.62 -5.09
C SER A 151 13.58 5.90 -6.15
N LEU A 152 14.05 5.84 -7.39
CA LEU A 152 13.38 5.13 -8.48
C LEU A 152 13.52 3.61 -8.36
N VAL A 153 14.61 3.12 -7.75
CA VAL A 153 14.88 1.69 -7.58
C VAL A 153 13.73 0.98 -6.84
N PRO A 154 13.33 1.38 -5.61
CA PRO A 154 12.23 0.71 -4.91
C PRO A 154 10.90 0.86 -5.64
N VAL A 155 10.69 1.96 -6.38
CA VAL A 155 9.47 2.13 -7.20
C VAL A 155 9.42 1.09 -8.31
N ALA A 156 10.52 0.92 -9.05
CA ALA A 156 10.62 -0.04 -10.14
C ALA A 156 10.56 -1.49 -9.65
N THR A 157 11.21 -1.81 -8.53
CA THR A 157 11.17 -3.16 -7.96
C THR A 157 9.76 -3.52 -7.48
N ASN A 158 9.11 -2.62 -6.75
CA ASN A 158 7.75 -2.88 -6.27
C ASN A 158 6.73 -2.92 -7.41
N SER A 159 6.84 -2.05 -8.42
CA SER A 159 5.93 -2.09 -9.57
C SER A 159 6.09 -3.37 -10.38
N TYR A 160 7.32 -3.82 -10.63
CA TYR A 160 7.57 -5.09 -11.29
C TYR A 160 7.00 -6.25 -10.48
N TYR A 161 7.21 -6.25 -9.16
CA TYR A 161 6.68 -7.28 -8.28
C TYR A 161 5.14 -7.36 -8.37
N TYR A 162 4.44 -6.24 -8.16
CA TYR A 162 2.98 -6.22 -8.15
C TYR A 162 2.33 -6.52 -9.50
N PHE A 163 2.88 -6.02 -10.61
CA PHE A 163 2.21 -6.12 -11.91
C PHE A 163 2.73 -7.24 -12.81
N ALA A 164 3.98 -7.69 -12.63
CA ALA A 164 4.59 -8.68 -13.52
C ALA A 164 4.73 -10.06 -12.87
N THR A 165 4.79 -10.14 -11.54
CA THR A 165 5.03 -11.42 -10.84
C THR A 165 3.86 -11.92 -10.02
N GLN A 166 2.93 -11.06 -9.62
CA GLN A 166 1.74 -11.48 -8.89
C GLN A 166 0.62 -11.88 -9.86
N SER A 167 0.06 -13.05 -9.60
CA SER A 167 -1.17 -13.56 -10.20
C SER A 167 -2.19 -13.76 -9.10
N TYR A 168 -3.47 -13.54 -9.41
CA TYR A 168 -4.56 -13.71 -8.44
C TYR A 168 -5.38 -14.95 -8.78
N ALA A 169 -5.66 -15.78 -7.77
CA ALA A 169 -6.58 -16.90 -7.89
C ALA A 169 -7.60 -16.89 -6.74
N ILE A 170 -8.71 -17.59 -6.93
CA ILE A 170 -9.73 -17.74 -5.90
C ILE A 170 -9.56 -19.12 -5.30
N ASP A 171 -9.28 -19.16 -4.01
CA ASP A 171 -9.21 -20.40 -3.24
C ASP A 171 -10.39 -20.51 -2.29
N GLU A 172 -10.96 -21.72 -2.24
CA GLU A 172 -12.04 -22.05 -1.32
C GLU A 172 -11.47 -22.81 -0.12
N TYR A 173 -11.44 -22.15 1.03
CA TYR A 173 -11.06 -22.80 2.30
C TYR A 173 -12.31 -23.27 3.02
N PHE A 174 -12.32 -24.55 3.42
CA PHE A 174 -13.48 -25.22 4.04
C PHE A 174 -14.09 -24.47 5.24
N VAL A 175 -13.26 -23.76 6.03
CA VAL A 175 -13.70 -23.05 7.25
C VAL A 175 -13.92 -21.55 7.02
N ILE A 176 -13.12 -20.95 6.14
CA ILE A 176 -13.03 -19.50 6.03
C ILE A 176 -13.82 -18.96 4.82
N GLY A 177 -14.25 -19.83 3.91
CA GLY A 177 -14.97 -19.46 2.69
C GLY A 177 -14.05 -19.18 1.50
N THR A 178 -14.54 -18.42 0.52
CA THR A 178 -13.81 -18.02 -0.68
C THR A 178 -12.93 -16.80 -0.40
N TRP A 179 -11.64 -16.89 -0.73
CA TRP A 179 -10.69 -15.79 -0.59
C TRP A 179 -10.01 -15.51 -1.92
N CYS A 180 -9.54 -14.28 -2.07
CA CYS A 180 -8.75 -13.87 -3.21
C CYS A 180 -7.29 -13.94 -2.79
N ASP A 181 -6.61 -14.99 -3.26
CA ASP A 181 -5.23 -15.25 -2.93
C ASP A 181 -4.33 -14.76 -4.07
N TYR A 182 -3.09 -14.42 -3.73
CA TYR A 182 -2.10 -14.01 -4.72
C TYR A 182 -0.91 -14.96 -4.67
N PHE A 183 -0.50 -15.40 -5.85
CA PHE A 183 0.61 -16.31 -6.04
C PHE A 183 1.70 -15.62 -6.85
N THR A 184 2.95 -15.98 -6.57
CA THR A 184 4.05 -15.55 -7.43
C THR A 184 4.33 -16.60 -8.48
N VAL A 185 4.71 -16.19 -9.69
CA VAL A 185 5.10 -17.12 -10.78
C VAL A 185 6.26 -18.05 -10.37
N LEU A 186 7.01 -17.69 -9.32
CA LEU A 186 8.08 -18.52 -8.75
C LEU A 186 7.55 -19.71 -7.92
N ASP A 187 6.37 -19.58 -7.31
CA ASP A 187 5.74 -20.65 -6.52
C ASP A 187 5.18 -21.76 -7.44
N GLU A 188 4.62 -21.40 -8.60
CA GLU A 188 4.18 -22.38 -9.62
C GLU A 188 5.32 -23.29 -10.11
N ALA A 189 6.54 -22.75 -10.20
CA ALA A 189 7.72 -23.51 -10.61
C ALA A 189 8.22 -24.49 -9.53
N THR A 190 7.82 -24.29 -8.26
CA THR A 190 8.18 -25.20 -7.16
C THR A 190 7.14 -26.30 -6.94
N THR A 191 5.89 -26.10 -7.32
CA THR A 191 4.82 -27.12 -7.29
C THR A 191 4.87 -28.13 -8.44
N LEU A 192 5.68 -27.90 -9.49
CA LEU A 192 5.89 -28.81 -10.62
C LEU A 192 7.06 -29.80 -10.42
N LYS A 193 7.51 -30.02 -9.18
CA LYS A 193 8.52 -31.03 -8.83
C LYS A 193 7.98 -32.08 -7.88
#